data_AF-A0A2H0V1W0-F1
#
_entry.id   AF-A0A2H0V1W0-F1
#
_cell.length_a   1.000
_cell.length_b   1.000
_cell.length_c   1.000
_cell.angle_alpha   90.00
_cell.angle_beta   90.00
_cell.angle_gamma   90.00
#
_symmetry.space_group_name_H-M   'P 1'
#
loop_
_entity.id
_entity.type
_entity.pdbx_description
1 polymer ?
#
loop_
_entity_poly.entity_id
_entity_poly.type
_entity_poly.pdbx_seq_one_letter_code
_entity_poly.pdbx_strand_id
1 'polypeptide(L)'
;EQQKKKQPPRYDGRCRNLSAEEVKNKLKAGGKYVIRLKVPENETIEFDDLVYGKIKYNSSEIDDQVLMKSDGFPTYHLAVVVDDHEMEITHVMRGEDWLPSTPKHVLLYEAFGWQSPEFIHLPNILGENKKKLSKRTGDVSVESFKERGCLPEALINYLALLGWNPGTEQEIFSLPELVKQFDIKKIHKAGAVFDSQKLDNINGQYIRKLPVKQLTSLCLLYLNKVYDLKKYSAEYIEKVVEVERERLKRLSDITENAKLFFIDRLEYNRELLIWKKSDTEKTKNNLTIILQKLNKIKNWSKKNLEKEITRVIKDNNITNGEALWPLRVALSGQQNSPGPFEIMDVLGKEKSLERIECAVSKL
;
A
#
# COMPACT_ATOMS: atom_id res chain seq x y z
N GLU A 1 -36.78 -27.07 7.10
CA GLU A 1 -37.13 -27.65 5.78
C GLU A 1 -36.34 -27.08 4.62
N GLN A 2 -36.25 -25.75 4.49
CA GLN A 2 -35.51 -25.07 3.40
C GLN A 2 -34.05 -25.54 3.27
N GLN A 3 -33.31 -25.64 4.39
CA GLN A 3 -31.94 -26.19 4.39
C GLN A 3 -31.86 -27.64 3.88
N LYS A 4 -32.84 -28.50 4.21
CA LYS A 4 -32.91 -29.88 3.68
C LYS A 4 -33.15 -29.90 2.17
N LYS A 5 -33.84 -28.87 1.64
CA LYS A 5 -34.08 -28.65 0.20
C LYS A 5 -32.96 -27.84 -0.49
N LYS A 6 -31.85 -27.54 0.20
CA LYS A 6 -30.76 -26.65 -0.27
C LYS A 6 -31.25 -25.27 -0.74
N GLN A 7 -32.37 -24.79 -0.18
CA GLN A 7 -32.90 -23.46 -0.41
C GLN A 7 -32.25 -22.46 0.56
N PRO A 8 -32.04 -21.20 0.15
CA PRO A 8 -31.62 -20.14 1.06
C PRO A 8 -32.61 -20.02 2.23
N PRO A 9 -32.14 -19.95 3.49
CA PRO A 9 -33.02 -19.76 4.62
C PRO A 9 -33.68 -18.39 4.56
N ARG A 10 -35.01 -18.37 4.58
CA ARG A 10 -35.86 -17.18 4.62
C ARG A 10 -36.99 -17.34 5.62
N TYR A 11 -37.54 -16.22 6.06
CA TYR A 11 -38.74 -16.20 6.86
C TYR A 11 -39.91 -16.83 6.09
N ASP A 12 -40.74 -17.59 6.79
CA ASP A 12 -41.86 -18.34 6.21
C ASP A 12 -43.15 -17.52 6.13
N GLY A 13 -43.12 -16.24 6.53
CA GLY A 13 -44.29 -15.37 6.53
C GLY A 13 -45.30 -15.72 7.64
N ARG A 14 -44.96 -16.57 8.61
CA ARG A 14 -45.91 -17.11 9.60
C ARG A 14 -46.74 -16.06 10.34
N CYS A 15 -46.21 -14.87 10.55
CA CYS A 15 -46.87 -13.78 11.27
C CYS A 15 -47.41 -12.66 10.35
N ARG A 16 -47.33 -12.82 9.03
CA ARG A 16 -47.65 -11.79 8.03
C ARG A 16 -49.13 -11.41 8.01
N ASN A 17 -50.01 -12.40 8.23
CA ASN A 17 -51.46 -12.27 8.13
C ASN A 17 -52.17 -12.67 9.43
N LEU A 18 -51.54 -12.46 10.60
CA LEU A 18 -52.21 -12.71 11.88
C LEU A 18 -53.40 -11.77 12.02
N SER A 19 -54.52 -12.33 12.48
CA SER A 19 -55.69 -11.54 12.86
C SER A 19 -55.38 -10.66 14.09
N ALA A 20 -56.14 -9.57 14.24
CA ALA A 20 -56.01 -8.68 15.39
C ALA A 20 -56.21 -9.43 16.73
N GLU A 21 -57.06 -10.47 16.75
CA GLU A 21 -57.29 -11.31 17.93
C GLU A 21 -56.08 -12.19 18.26
N GLU A 22 -55.47 -12.84 17.26
CA GLU A 22 -54.24 -13.62 17.47
C GLU A 22 -53.08 -12.75 17.96
N VAL A 23 -52.92 -11.55 17.41
CA VAL A 23 -51.92 -10.57 17.86
C VAL A 23 -52.18 -10.19 19.31
N LYS A 24 -53.41 -9.82 19.67
CA LYS A 24 -53.79 -9.44 21.03
C LYS A 24 -53.53 -10.57 22.04
N ASN A 25 -53.84 -11.81 21.68
CA ASN A 25 -53.62 -12.98 22.54
C ASN A 25 -52.12 -13.25 22.75
N LYS A 26 -51.30 -13.14 21.70
CA LYS A 26 -49.84 -13.28 21.80
C LYS A 26 -49.20 -12.20 22.67
N LEU A 27 -49.63 -10.94 22.51
CA LEU A 27 -49.13 -9.82 23.31
C LEU A 27 -49.54 -9.94 24.79
N LYS A 28 -50.79 -10.32 25.08
CA LYS A 28 -51.24 -10.60 26.46
C LYS A 28 -50.44 -11.70 27.15
N ALA A 29 -49.98 -12.70 26.39
CA ALA A 29 -49.13 -13.77 26.88
C ALA A 29 -47.66 -13.36 27.08
N GLY A 30 -47.30 -12.07 26.92
CA GLY A 30 -45.93 -11.59 27.06
C GLY A 30 -45.03 -11.97 25.87
N GLY A 31 -45.61 -12.29 24.72
CA GLY A 31 -44.87 -12.68 23.53
C GLY A 31 -43.95 -11.56 23.04
N LYS A 32 -42.64 -11.83 22.96
CA LYS A 32 -41.67 -10.94 22.31
C LYS A 32 -41.92 -10.90 20.80
N TYR A 33 -41.80 -9.72 20.20
CA TYR A 33 -41.98 -9.51 18.77
C TYR A 33 -40.83 -8.71 18.19
N VAL A 34 -40.76 -8.70 16.86
CA VAL A 34 -39.86 -7.88 16.06
C VAL A 34 -40.70 -7.19 15.00
N ILE A 35 -40.22 -6.07 14.46
CA ILE A 35 -40.81 -5.46 13.26
C ILE A 35 -40.06 -5.96 12.04
N ARG A 36 -40.78 -6.38 11.00
CA ARG A 36 -40.22 -6.87 9.74
C ARG A 36 -40.68 -6.01 8.57
N LEU A 37 -39.82 -5.87 7.57
CA LEU A 37 -40.17 -5.34 6.26
C LEU A 37 -41.17 -6.30 5.62
N LYS A 38 -42.27 -5.75 5.09
CA LYS A 38 -43.24 -6.50 4.30
C LYS A 38 -42.85 -6.38 2.83
N VAL A 39 -42.15 -7.38 2.30
CA VAL A 39 -41.79 -7.42 0.88
C VAL A 39 -43.04 -7.76 0.05
N PRO A 40 -43.33 -7.05 -1.06
CA PRO A 40 -44.49 -7.37 -1.90
C PRO A 40 -44.37 -8.75 -2.56
N GLU A 41 -45.50 -9.39 -2.86
CA GLU A 41 -45.52 -10.72 -3.47
C GLU A 41 -45.63 -10.64 -4.99
N ASN A 42 -44.82 -11.43 -5.71
CA ASN A 42 -44.82 -11.52 -7.18
C ASN A 42 -44.48 -10.22 -7.91
N GLU A 43 -43.62 -9.39 -7.31
CA GLU A 43 -43.16 -8.14 -7.91
C GLU A 43 -41.70 -8.22 -8.34
N THR A 44 -41.30 -7.30 -9.21
CA THR A 44 -39.91 -7.08 -9.57
C THR A 44 -39.48 -5.74 -8.97
N ILE A 45 -38.47 -5.80 -8.09
CA ILE A 45 -37.88 -4.62 -7.48
C ILE A 45 -36.72 -4.21 -8.37
N GLU A 46 -36.76 -2.99 -8.88
CA GLU A 46 -35.78 -2.46 -9.82
C GLU A 46 -35.14 -1.20 -9.25
N PHE A 47 -33.85 -1.03 -9.48
CA PHE A 47 -33.14 0.22 -9.20
C PHE A 47 -31.99 0.41 -10.18
N ASP A 48 -31.58 1.65 -10.36
CA ASP A 48 -30.42 2.00 -11.16
C ASP A 48 -29.19 2.13 -10.27
N ASP A 49 -28.08 1.53 -10.72
CA ASP A 49 -26.77 1.69 -10.13
C ASP A 49 -25.83 2.38 -11.12
N LEU A 50 -25.11 3.41 -10.69
CA LEU A 50 -24.26 4.20 -11.58
C LEU A 50 -23.04 3.42 -12.12
N VAL A 51 -22.66 2.30 -11.49
CA VAL A 51 -21.60 1.40 -11.96
C VAL A 51 -22.19 0.23 -12.73
N TYR A 52 -23.13 -0.52 -12.14
CA TYR A 52 -23.66 -1.77 -12.68
C TYR A 52 -24.81 -1.58 -13.69
N GLY A 53 -25.44 -0.41 -13.72
CA GLY A 53 -26.61 -0.11 -14.54
C GLY A 53 -27.91 -0.55 -13.86
N LYS A 54 -28.93 -0.81 -14.67
CA LYS A 54 -30.25 -1.23 -14.18
C LYS A 54 -30.21 -2.65 -13.61
N ILE A 55 -30.58 -2.79 -12.35
CA ILE A 55 -30.61 -4.08 -11.63
C ILE A 55 -32.05 -4.45 -11.30
N LYS A 56 -32.35 -5.75 -11.35
CA LYS A 56 -33.68 -6.30 -11.09
C LYS A 56 -33.58 -7.48 -10.14
N TYR A 57 -34.43 -7.51 -9.12
CA TYR A 57 -34.60 -8.63 -8.21
C TYR A 57 -36.06 -9.07 -8.21
N ASN A 58 -36.30 -10.38 -8.26
CA ASN A 58 -37.64 -10.89 -7.99
C ASN A 58 -37.92 -10.78 -6.49
N SER A 59 -39.14 -10.38 -6.11
CA SER A 59 -39.50 -10.22 -4.70
C SER A 59 -39.40 -11.52 -3.90
N SER A 60 -39.49 -12.68 -4.56
CA SER A 60 -39.27 -13.99 -3.94
C SER A 60 -37.83 -14.27 -3.47
N GLU A 61 -36.86 -13.48 -3.95
CA GLU A 61 -35.45 -13.52 -3.55
C GLU A 61 -35.15 -12.62 -2.34
N ILE A 62 -36.10 -11.78 -1.94
CA ILE A 62 -35.96 -10.79 -0.88
C ILE A 62 -36.72 -11.28 0.36
N ASP A 63 -36.01 -11.40 1.49
CA ASP A 63 -36.61 -11.81 2.75
C ASP A 63 -37.37 -10.66 3.44
N ASP A 64 -38.43 -10.99 4.19
CA ASP A 64 -39.14 -10.10 5.13
C ASP A 64 -38.22 -9.78 6.32
N GLN A 65 -37.24 -8.91 6.04
CA GLN A 65 -36.10 -8.61 6.89
C GLN A 65 -36.53 -7.98 8.21
N VAL A 66 -35.93 -8.40 9.33
CA VAL A 66 -36.14 -7.72 10.62
C VAL A 66 -35.60 -6.28 10.54
N LEU A 67 -36.45 -5.30 10.83
CA LEU A 67 -36.16 -3.86 10.87
C LEU A 67 -35.93 -3.37 12.30
N MET A 68 -36.68 -3.89 13.28
CA MET A 68 -36.51 -3.58 14.69
C MET A 68 -36.54 -4.85 15.52
N LYS A 69 -35.54 -5.01 16.39
CA LYS A 69 -35.40 -6.14 17.30
C LYS A 69 -36.38 -6.02 18.47
N SER A 70 -36.53 -7.13 19.22
CA SER A 70 -37.41 -7.17 20.40
C SER A 70 -36.95 -6.31 21.58
N ASP A 71 -35.69 -5.84 21.56
CA ASP A 71 -35.13 -4.88 22.51
C ASP A 71 -35.37 -3.42 22.12
N GLY A 72 -36.10 -3.17 21.02
CA GLY A 72 -36.40 -1.82 20.52
C GLY A 72 -35.28 -1.18 19.68
N PHE A 73 -34.13 -1.84 19.51
CA PHE A 73 -33.06 -1.32 18.65
C PHE A 73 -33.31 -1.63 17.17
N PRO A 74 -33.07 -0.66 16.27
CA PRO A 74 -33.17 -0.89 14.83
C PRO A 74 -32.06 -1.84 14.35
N THR A 75 -32.30 -2.51 13.22
CA THR A 75 -31.26 -3.20 12.47
C THR A 75 -30.58 -2.26 11.48
N TYR A 76 -29.47 -2.71 10.91
CA TYR A 76 -28.73 -1.97 9.88
C TYR A 76 -29.63 -1.40 8.78
N HIS A 77 -30.57 -2.20 8.24
CA HIS A 77 -31.37 -1.78 7.09
C HIS A 77 -32.32 -0.63 7.41
N LEU A 78 -32.94 -0.62 8.61
CA LEU A 78 -33.79 0.49 9.01
C LEU A 78 -32.96 1.73 9.34
N ALA A 79 -31.89 1.54 10.14
CA ALA A 79 -31.04 2.65 10.57
C ALA A 79 -30.42 3.39 9.38
N VAL A 80 -29.80 2.67 8.43
CA VAL A 80 -29.11 3.31 7.30
C VAL A 80 -30.06 4.08 6.40
N VAL A 81 -31.28 3.59 6.14
CA VAL A 81 -32.25 4.31 5.29
C VAL A 81 -32.77 5.57 5.97
N VAL A 82 -33.03 5.50 7.28
CA VAL A 82 -33.45 6.68 8.05
C VAL A 82 -32.31 7.69 8.13
N ASP A 83 -31.10 7.27 8.48
CA ASP A 83 -29.94 8.16 8.58
C ASP A 83 -29.57 8.78 7.24
N ASP A 84 -29.57 8.01 6.14
CA ASP A 84 -29.28 8.53 4.80
C ASP A 84 -30.32 9.59 4.38
N HIS A 85 -31.59 9.40 4.73
CA HIS A 85 -32.65 10.38 4.47
C HIS A 85 -32.48 11.65 5.31
N GLU A 86 -32.35 11.51 6.63
CA GLU A 86 -32.23 12.64 7.57
C GLU A 86 -30.92 13.44 7.36
N MET A 87 -29.87 12.80 6.84
CA MET A 87 -28.61 13.44 6.48
C MET A 87 -28.56 13.93 5.02
N GLU A 88 -29.68 13.88 4.29
CA GLU A 88 -29.80 14.35 2.91
C GLU A 88 -28.75 13.73 1.96
N ILE A 89 -28.45 12.45 2.14
CA ILE A 89 -27.48 11.74 1.29
C ILE A 89 -28.01 11.66 -0.14
N THR A 90 -27.22 12.17 -1.08
CA THR A 90 -27.57 12.16 -2.51
C THR A 90 -27.04 10.93 -3.25
N HIS A 91 -25.88 10.41 -2.83
CA HIS A 91 -25.20 9.29 -3.46
C HIS A 91 -24.66 8.34 -2.40
N VAL A 92 -25.07 7.07 -2.44
CA VAL A 92 -24.56 6.02 -1.56
C VAL A 92 -23.51 5.20 -2.29
N MET A 93 -22.25 5.40 -1.89
CA MET A 93 -21.10 4.67 -2.44
C MET A 93 -20.59 3.62 -1.46
N ARG A 94 -20.69 2.34 -1.82
CA ARG A 94 -20.34 1.20 -0.95
C ARG A 94 -19.91 -0.02 -1.75
N GLY A 95 -19.28 -1.01 -1.11
CA GLY A 95 -18.86 -2.23 -1.80
C GLY A 95 -20.03 -3.05 -2.38
N GLU A 96 -19.81 -3.73 -3.51
CA GLU A 96 -20.81 -4.56 -4.22
C GLU A 96 -21.36 -5.73 -3.38
N ASP A 97 -20.71 -6.09 -2.28
CA ASP A 97 -21.28 -7.09 -1.35
C ASP A 97 -22.62 -6.64 -0.75
N TRP A 98 -22.89 -5.34 -0.75
CA TRP A 98 -24.14 -4.76 -0.28
C TRP A 98 -25.20 -4.64 -1.37
N LEU A 99 -24.89 -5.00 -2.63
CA LEU A 99 -25.85 -4.98 -3.75
C LEU A 99 -27.13 -5.79 -3.45
N PRO A 100 -27.07 -7.00 -2.84
CA PRO A 100 -28.27 -7.75 -2.47
C PRO A 100 -29.11 -7.10 -1.35
N SER A 101 -28.58 -6.08 -0.67
CA SER A 101 -29.30 -5.32 0.36
C SER A 101 -30.08 -4.14 -0.21
N THR A 102 -29.63 -3.59 -1.34
CA THR A 102 -30.24 -2.41 -1.98
C THR A 102 -31.73 -2.56 -2.30
N PRO A 103 -32.26 -3.70 -2.80
CA PRO A 103 -33.71 -3.79 -3.05
C PRO A 103 -34.54 -3.70 -1.75
N LYS A 104 -33.99 -4.07 -0.59
CA LYS A 104 -34.65 -3.84 0.72
C LYS A 104 -34.67 -2.35 1.07
N HIS A 105 -33.62 -1.62 0.72
CA HIS A 105 -33.51 -0.18 0.95
C HIS A 105 -34.49 0.58 0.04
N VAL A 106 -34.59 0.21 -1.23
CA VAL A 106 -35.58 0.75 -2.19
C VAL A 106 -37.00 0.60 -1.64
N LEU A 107 -37.39 -0.61 -1.22
CA LEU A 107 -38.71 -0.86 -0.62
C LEU A 107 -38.96 -0.03 0.65
N LEU A 108 -37.92 0.25 1.45
CA LEU A 108 -38.05 1.10 2.63
C LEU A 108 -38.27 2.57 2.25
N TYR A 109 -37.49 3.11 1.31
CA TYR A 109 -37.70 4.46 0.78
C TYR A 109 -39.12 4.62 0.22
N GLU A 110 -39.58 3.65 -0.58
CA GLU A 110 -40.96 3.61 -1.10
C GLU A 110 -42.00 3.59 0.03
N ALA A 111 -41.81 2.74 1.04
CA ALA A 111 -42.74 2.61 2.17
C ALA A 111 -42.84 3.89 3.02
N PHE A 112 -41.74 4.64 3.13
CA PHE A 112 -41.73 5.95 3.79
C PHE A 112 -42.23 7.09 2.89
N GLY A 113 -42.38 6.87 1.58
CA GLY A 113 -42.70 7.91 0.61
C GLY A 113 -41.53 8.86 0.35
N TRP A 114 -40.30 8.38 0.52
CA TRP A 114 -39.06 9.14 0.35
C TRP A 114 -38.40 8.84 -0.99
N GLN A 115 -37.66 9.83 -1.52
CA GLN A 115 -36.80 9.61 -2.67
C GLN A 115 -35.51 8.91 -2.23
N SER A 116 -35.16 7.80 -2.88
CA SER A 116 -33.88 7.13 -2.65
C SER A 116 -32.70 7.90 -3.23
N PRO A 117 -31.50 7.81 -2.63
CA PRO A 117 -30.27 8.31 -3.22
C PRO A 117 -29.89 7.51 -4.47
N GLU A 118 -28.96 8.07 -5.25
CA GLU A 118 -28.27 7.34 -6.31
C GLU A 118 -27.36 6.27 -5.70
N PHE A 119 -27.39 5.05 -6.23
CA PHE A 119 -26.57 3.94 -5.74
C PHE A 119 -25.30 3.75 -6.58
N ILE A 120 -24.16 3.61 -5.90
CA ILE A 120 -22.85 3.38 -6.51
C ILE A 120 -22.20 2.18 -5.80
N HIS A 121 -22.26 1.01 -6.41
CA HIS A 121 -21.58 -0.16 -5.86
C HIS A 121 -20.16 -0.28 -6.41
N LEU A 122 -19.18 -0.31 -5.52
CA LEU A 122 -17.76 -0.43 -5.84
C LEU A 122 -17.37 -1.92 -5.97
N PRO A 123 -16.64 -2.33 -7.01
CA PRO A 123 -16.22 -3.71 -7.17
C PRO A 123 -15.30 -4.14 -6.02
N ASN A 124 -15.32 -5.42 -5.69
CA ASN A 124 -14.43 -5.96 -4.67
C ASN A 124 -12.95 -5.81 -5.05
N ILE A 125 -12.11 -5.48 -4.06
CA ILE A 125 -10.66 -5.60 -4.20
C ILE A 125 -10.30 -7.09 -4.08
N LEU A 126 -9.52 -7.57 -5.03
CA LEU A 126 -9.08 -8.95 -5.12
C LEU A 126 -7.62 -9.08 -4.67
N GLY A 127 -7.24 -10.21 -4.08
CA GLY A 127 -5.83 -10.56 -3.92
C GLY A 127 -5.23 -11.11 -5.21
N GLU A 128 -3.93 -11.42 -5.20
CA GLU A 128 -3.22 -12.02 -6.34
C GLU A 128 -3.85 -13.33 -6.82
N ASN A 129 -4.48 -14.08 -5.91
CA ASN A 129 -5.23 -15.30 -6.21
C ASN A 129 -6.61 -15.05 -6.85
N LYS A 130 -6.93 -13.79 -7.20
CA LYS A 130 -8.22 -13.33 -7.75
C LYS A 130 -9.44 -13.61 -6.86
N LYS A 131 -9.22 -13.98 -5.61
CA LYS A 131 -10.28 -14.07 -4.59
C LYS A 131 -10.37 -12.74 -3.86
N LYS A 132 -11.52 -12.47 -3.26
CA LYS A 132 -11.73 -11.28 -2.43
C LYS A 132 -10.61 -11.13 -1.41
N LEU A 133 -10.00 -9.94 -1.39
CA LEU A 133 -8.95 -9.61 -0.44
C LEU A 133 -9.52 -9.68 0.98
N SER A 134 -8.84 -10.42 1.85
CA SER A 134 -9.30 -10.62 3.23
C SER A 134 -8.16 -10.38 4.22
N LYS A 135 -8.50 -10.08 5.47
CA LYS A 135 -7.53 -9.99 6.57
C LYS A 135 -6.74 -11.29 6.80
N ARG A 136 -7.23 -12.43 6.29
CA ARG A 136 -6.55 -13.73 6.38
C ARG A 136 -5.45 -13.91 5.34
N THR A 137 -5.45 -13.09 4.29
CA THR A 137 -4.51 -13.20 3.15
C THR A 137 -3.34 -12.23 3.25
N GLY A 138 -3.22 -11.46 4.34
CA GLY A 138 -2.06 -10.61 4.60
C GLY A 138 -2.39 -9.33 5.38
N ASP A 139 -1.38 -8.49 5.45
CA ASP A 139 -1.32 -7.23 6.19
C ASP A 139 -2.02 -6.09 5.41
N VAL A 140 -3.34 -6.15 5.37
CA VAL A 140 -4.21 -5.27 4.57
C VAL A 140 -4.76 -4.07 5.35
N SER A 141 -4.32 -3.86 6.59
CA SER A 141 -4.72 -2.71 7.40
C SER A 141 -3.93 -1.46 7.01
N VAL A 142 -4.56 -0.29 7.13
CA VAL A 142 -3.91 1.01 6.89
C VAL A 142 -2.72 1.19 7.84
N GLU A 143 -2.85 0.70 9.07
CA GLU A 143 -1.81 0.71 10.10
C GLU A 143 -0.57 -0.06 9.66
N SER A 144 -0.73 -1.26 9.07
CA SER A 144 0.41 -2.04 8.58
C SER A 144 1.15 -1.32 7.45
N PHE A 145 0.43 -0.68 6.51
CA PHE A 145 1.08 0.10 5.46
C PHE A 145 1.90 1.26 6.03
N LYS A 146 1.36 1.96 7.04
CA LYS A 146 2.07 3.03 7.75
C LYS A 146 3.30 2.52 8.49
N GLU A 147 3.17 1.41 9.22
CA GLU A 147 4.27 0.78 9.95
C GLU A 147 5.39 0.32 9.02
N ARG A 148 5.04 -0.11 7.80
CA ARG A 148 6.01 -0.46 6.75
C ARG A 148 6.53 0.75 5.98
N GLY A 149 6.17 1.98 6.33
CA GLY A 149 6.72 3.18 5.69
C GLY A 149 6.13 3.51 4.32
N CYS A 150 4.88 3.15 4.09
CA CYS A 150 4.09 3.67 2.98
C CYS A 150 3.64 5.11 3.31
N LEU A 151 3.83 6.02 2.37
CA LEU A 151 3.36 7.40 2.49
C LEU A 151 1.83 7.46 2.29
N PRO A 152 1.12 8.31 3.05
CA PRO A 152 -0.33 8.43 2.92
C PRO A 152 -0.74 8.86 1.51
N GLU A 153 0.01 9.75 0.87
CA GLU A 153 -0.25 10.21 -0.50
C GLU A 153 -0.15 9.07 -1.52
N ALA A 154 0.85 8.21 -1.35
CA ALA A 154 1.04 7.03 -2.21
C ALA A 154 -0.08 6.02 -2.03
N LEU A 155 -0.50 5.76 -0.79
CA LEU A 155 -1.59 4.84 -0.50
C LEU A 155 -2.92 5.35 -1.07
N ILE A 156 -3.23 6.65 -0.89
CA ILE A 156 -4.43 7.28 -1.45
C ILE A 156 -4.42 7.18 -2.98
N ASN A 157 -3.31 7.55 -3.63
CA ASN A 157 -3.17 7.42 -5.08
C ASN A 157 -3.38 5.98 -5.54
N TYR A 158 -2.75 5.02 -4.88
CA TYR A 158 -2.87 3.62 -5.26
C TYR A 158 -4.30 3.09 -5.09
N LEU A 159 -4.94 3.37 -3.96
CA LEU A 159 -6.32 2.96 -3.69
C LEU A 159 -7.30 3.59 -4.68
N ALA A 160 -7.09 4.85 -5.08
CA ALA A 160 -7.91 5.49 -6.10
C ALA A 160 -7.81 4.77 -7.46
N LEU A 161 -6.68 4.13 -7.79
CA LEU A 161 -6.53 3.36 -9.02
C LEU A 161 -7.14 1.94 -8.94
N LEU A 162 -7.60 1.51 -7.76
CA LEU A 162 -8.27 0.23 -7.59
C LEU A 162 -9.75 0.36 -7.99
N GLY A 163 -10.01 0.13 -9.27
CA GLY A 163 -11.37 0.14 -9.83
C GLY A 163 -11.74 1.45 -10.52
N TRP A 164 -10.83 2.41 -10.62
CA TRP A 164 -11.02 3.66 -11.37
C TRP A 164 -9.79 3.97 -12.22
N ASN A 165 -10.01 4.49 -13.44
CA ASN A 165 -8.96 4.97 -14.33
C ASN A 165 -9.43 6.25 -15.03
N PRO A 166 -8.61 7.32 -15.09
CA PRO A 166 -9.03 8.58 -15.71
C PRO A 166 -9.15 8.53 -17.25
N GLY A 167 -8.92 7.38 -17.88
CA GLY A 167 -8.84 7.18 -19.33
C GLY A 167 -7.45 7.45 -19.91
N THR A 168 -6.41 7.46 -19.08
CA THR A 168 -5.02 7.76 -19.48
C THR A 168 -4.04 6.77 -18.85
N GLU A 169 -2.78 6.83 -19.29
CA GLU A 169 -1.67 6.05 -18.71
C GLU A 169 -1.06 6.71 -17.46
N GLN A 170 -1.58 7.86 -17.02
CA GLN A 170 -1.10 8.51 -15.79
C GLN A 170 -1.43 7.63 -14.58
N GLU A 171 -0.42 7.31 -13.76
CA GLU A 171 -0.60 6.52 -12.53
C GLU A 171 -0.23 7.30 -11.26
N ILE A 172 0.37 8.48 -11.39
CA ILE A 172 0.80 9.29 -10.25
C ILE A 172 -0.06 10.54 -10.16
N PHE A 173 -0.79 10.67 -9.05
CA PHE A 173 -1.73 11.75 -8.78
C PHE A 173 -1.62 12.26 -7.36
N SER A 174 -1.41 13.56 -7.21
CA SER A 174 -1.73 14.24 -5.97
C SER A 174 -3.24 14.16 -5.67
N LEU A 175 -3.62 14.30 -4.39
CA LEU A 175 -5.03 14.33 -4.00
C LEU A 175 -5.84 15.43 -4.74
N PRO A 176 -5.33 16.67 -4.94
CA PRO A 176 -6.02 17.67 -5.75
C PRO A 176 -6.25 17.24 -7.21
N GLU A 177 -5.30 16.52 -7.82
CA GLU A 177 -5.47 15.98 -9.17
C GLU A 177 -6.53 14.88 -9.20
N LEU A 178 -6.55 13.98 -8.20
CA LEU A 178 -7.61 12.99 -8.07
C LEU A 178 -8.98 13.65 -7.93
N VAL A 179 -9.12 14.64 -7.04
CA VAL A 179 -10.36 15.38 -6.85
C VAL A 179 -10.84 16.04 -8.15
N LYS A 180 -9.91 16.63 -8.93
CA LYS A 180 -10.24 17.28 -10.19
C LYS A 180 -10.65 16.28 -11.29
N GLN A 181 -10.06 15.09 -11.30
CA GLN A 181 -10.24 14.12 -12.39
C GLN A 181 -11.28 13.03 -12.09
N PHE A 182 -11.62 12.81 -10.82
CA PHE A 182 -12.51 11.75 -10.40
C PHE A 182 -13.89 11.90 -11.05
N ASP A 183 -14.36 10.82 -11.64
CA ASP A 183 -15.63 10.72 -12.32
C ASP A 183 -16.18 9.30 -12.07
N ILE A 184 -17.38 9.23 -11.51
CA ILE A 184 -18.07 7.98 -11.19
C ILE A 184 -18.23 7.11 -12.44
N LYS A 185 -18.42 7.72 -13.61
CA LYS A 185 -18.56 7.00 -14.90
C LYS A 185 -17.31 6.24 -15.32
N LYS A 186 -16.16 6.55 -14.71
CA LYS A 186 -14.87 5.91 -14.96
C LYS A 186 -14.53 4.81 -13.95
N ILE A 187 -15.47 4.48 -13.07
CA ILE A 187 -15.38 3.29 -12.22
C ILE A 187 -15.69 2.06 -13.07
N HIS A 188 -14.83 1.05 -12.98
CA HIS A 188 -14.98 -0.19 -13.75
C HIS A 188 -15.65 -1.29 -12.90
N LYS A 189 -16.41 -2.18 -13.55
CA LYS A 189 -17.12 -3.29 -12.88
C LYS A 189 -16.20 -4.44 -12.44
N ALA A 190 -15.01 -4.55 -13.03
CA ALA A 190 -14.10 -5.65 -12.76
C ALA A 190 -13.40 -5.45 -11.40
N GLY A 191 -13.33 -6.51 -10.61
CA GLY A 191 -12.57 -6.50 -9.35
C GLY A 191 -11.11 -6.12 -9.56
N ALA A 192 -10.64 -5.11 -8.84
CA ALA A 192 -9.27 -4.63 -8.93
C ALA A 192 -8.34 -5.52 -8.11
N VAL A 193 -7.29 -6.05 -8.73
CA VAL A 193 -6.29 -6.86 -8.02
C VAL A 193 -5.35 -5.94 -7.26
N PHE A 194 -5.21 -6.19 -5.96
CA PHE A 194 -4.20 -5.57 -5.12
C PHE A 194 -2.82 -6.14 -5.48
N ASP A 195 -2.03 -5.35 -6.18
CA ASP A 195 -0.62 -5.56 -6.49
C ASP A 195 0.29 -4.74 -5.54
N SER A 196 0.99 -5.44 -4.64
CA SER A 196 1.92 -4.80 -3.70
C SER A 196 3.16 -4.20 -4.38
N GLN A 197 3.61 -4.76 -5.50
CA GLN A 197 4.78 -4.26 -6.21
C GLN A 197 4.45 -2.94 -6.92
N LYS A 198 3.23 -2.81 -7.45
CA LYS A 198 2.72 -1.55 -7.99
C LYS A 198 2.61 -0.48 -6.89
N LEU A 199 2.08 -0.82 -5.71
CA LEU A 199 2.06 0.10 -4.57
C LEU A 199 3.47 0.56 -4.18
N ASP A 200 4.43 -0.36 -4.10
CA ASP A 200 5.83 -0.03 -3.77
C ASP A 200 6.47 0.89 -4.84
N ASN A 201 6.14 0.68 -6.11
CA ASN A 201 6.61 1.54 -7.20
C ASN A 201 6.05 2.96 -7.09
N ILE A 202 4.74 3.10 -6.85
CA ILE A 202 4.09 4.39 -6.62
C ILE A 202 4.70 5.05 -5.39
N ASN A 203 4.80 4.33 -4.27
CA ASN A 203 5.36 4.86 -3.02
C ASN A 203 6.80 5.36 -3.17
N GLY A 204 7.65 4.61 -3.88
CA GLY A 204 9.01 5.06 -4.21
C GLY A 204 9.03 6.36 -5.01
N GLN A 205 8.07 6.57 -5.92
CA GLN A 205 7.95 7.84 -6.67
C GLN A 205 7.57 9.01 -5.76
N TYR A 206 6.71 8.80 -4.76
CA TYR A 206 6.43 9.81 -3.75
C TYR A 206 7.64 10.11 -2.86
N ILE A 207 8.32 9.06 -2.38
CA ILE A 207 9.54 9.20 -1.57
C ILE A 207 10.59 10.06 -2.30
N ARG A 208 10.83 9.78 -3.58
CA ARG A 208 11.82 10.52 -4.40
C ARG A 208 11.49 12.00 -4.58
N LYS A 209 10.21 12.38 -4.51
CA LYS A 209 9.76 13.78 -4.65
C LYS A 209 9.90 14.58 -3.35
N LEU A 210 10.13 13.93 -2.21
CA LEU A 210 10.25 14.62 -0.93
C LEU A 210 11.56 15.41 -0.85
N PRO A 211 11.54 16.64 -0.30
CA PRO A 211 12.76 17.33 0.10
C PRO A 211 13.59 16.48 1.06
N VAL A 212 14.92 16.47 0.88
CA VAL A 212 15.82 15.58 1.64
C VAL A 212 15.60 15.68 3.14
N LYS A 213 15.49 16.90 3.69
CA LYS A 213 15.27 17.12 5.13
C LYS A 213 13.98 16.51 5.65
N GLN A 214 12.92 16.58 4.86
CA GLN A 214 11.64 15.96 5.21
C GLN A 214 11.75 14.44 5.15
N LEU A 215 12.37 13.90 4.09
CA LEU A 215 12.61 12.47 3.96
C LEU A 215 13.47 11.93 5.11
N THR A 216 14.54 12.64 5.48
CA THR A 216 15.39 12.30 6.63
C THR A 216 14.58 12.24 7.91
N SER A 217 13.73 13.25 8.16
CA SER A 217 12.87 13.30 9.35
C SER A 217 11.93 12.09 9.44
N LEU A 218 11.39 11.64 8.30
CA LEU A 218 10.56 10.44 8.23
C LEU A 218 11.37 9.15 8.43
N CYS A 219 12.54 9.04 7.79
CA CYS A 219 13.44 7.89 7.92
C CYS A 219 13.98 7.72 9.35
N LEU A 220 14.15 8.81 10.12
CA LEU A 220 14.59 8.76 11.52
C LEU A 220 13.66 7.91 12.39
N LEU A 221 12.37 7.81 12.08
CA LEU A 221 11.41 6.96 12.81
C LEU A 221 11.76 5.46 12.72
N TYR A 222 12.49 5.08 11.68
CA TYR A 222 12.91 3.70 11.42
C TYR A 222 14.36 3.48 11.84
N LEU A 223 15.26 4.40 11.48
CA LEU A 223 16.68 4.31 11.80
C LEU A 223 16.93 4.27 13.32
N ASN A 224 16.24 5.10 14.11
CA ASN A 224 16.40 5.13 15.57
C ASN A 224 15.99 3.83 16.28
N LYS A 225 15.23 2.95 15.62
CA LYS A 225 14.85 1.64 16.18
C LYS A 225 15.98 0.62 16.07
N VAL A 226 16.93 0.84 15.16
CA VAL A 226 17.97 -0.13 14.79
C VAL A 226 19.37 0.36 15.12
N TYR A 227 19.63 1.66 15.00
CA TYR A 227 20.95 2.25 15.15
C TYR A 227 21.00 3.33 16.23
N ASP A 228 22.13 3.41 16.94
CA ASP A 228 22.42 4.51 17.86
C ASP A 228 22.91 5.74 17.07
N LEU A 229 21.97 6.57 16.63
CA LEU A 229 22.24 7.72 15.78
C LEU A 229 22.94 8.88 16.52
N LYS A 230 23.07 8.84 17.85
CA LYS A 230 23.73 9.90 18.64
C LYS A 230 25.20 10.10 18.29
N LYS A 231 25.82 9.08 17.69
CA LYS A 231 27.22 9.09 17.24
C LYS A 231 27.43 9.86 15.93
N TYR A 232 26.36 10.24 15.24
CA TYR A 232 26.42 10.82 13.91
C TYR A 232 25.82 12.23 13.90
N SER A 233 26.39 13.12 13.09
CA SER A 233 25.80 14.45 12.88
C SER A 233 24.52 14.35 12.06
N ALA A 234 23.64 15.35 12.21
CA ALA A 234 22.44 15.45 11.38
C ALA A 234 22.77 15.51 9.88
N GLU A 235 23.86 16.22 9.50
CA GLU A 235 24.32 16.32 8.11
C GLU A 235 24.76 14.95 7.56
N TYR A 236 25.43 14.12 8.37
CA TYR A 236 25.82 12.78 7.95
C TYR A 236 24.58 11.91 7.66
N ILE A 237 23.60 11.93 8.55
CA ILE A 237 22.36 11.16 8.38
C ILE A 237 21.58 11.66 7.15
N GLU A 238 21.53 12.97 6.93
CA GLU A 238 20.92 13.57 5.74
C GLU A 238 21.58 13.06 4.45
N LYS A 239 22.92 13.03 4.40
CA LYS A 239 23.68 12.49 3.27
C LYS A 239 23.44 10.99 3.05
N VAL A 240 23.36 10.20 4.12
CA VAL A 240 23.01 8.77 4.05
C VAL A 240 21.64 8.58 3.41
N VAL A 241 20.64 9.34 3.87
CA VAL A 241 19.27 9.27 3.33
C VAL A 241 19.22 9.72 1.88
N GLU A 242 19.96 10.76 1.49
CA GLU A 242 20.05 11.23 0.11
C GLU A 242 20.59 10.15 -0.83
N VAL A 243 21.67 9.47 -0.42
CA VAL A 243 22.31 8.41 -1.23
C VAL A 243 21.38 7.21 -1.41
N GLU A 244 20.57 6.88 -0.41
CA GLU A 244 19.64 5.75 -0.50
C GLU A 244 18.28 6.12 -1.11
N ARG A 245 17.96 7.41 -1.29
CA ARG A 245 16.63 7.89 -1.74
C ARG A 245 16.08 7.11 -2.94
N GLU A 246 16.88 6.93 -3.98
CA GLU A 246 16.46 6.29 -5.22
C GLU A 246 16.13 4.79 -5.04
N ARG A 247 16.69 4.17 -3.99
CA ARG A 247 16.54 2.74 -3.68
C ARG A 247 15.41 2.44 -2.70
N LEU A 248 14.81 3.46 -2.08
CA LEU A 248 13.71 3.28 -1.15
C LEU A 248 12.41 2.99 -1.92
N LYS A 249 11.84 1.81 -1.66
CA LYS A 249 10.44 1.52 -2.03
C LYS A 249 9.51 1.93 -0.90
N ARG A 250 9.98 1.77 0.33
CA ARG A 250 9.32 2.21 1.56
C ARG A 250 10.30 2.89 2.49
N LEU A 251 9.78 3.74 3.39
CA LEU A 251 10.63 4.44 4.37
C LEU A 251 11.35 3.47 5.30
N SER A 252 10.75 2.33 5.64
CA SER A 252 11.38 1.34 6.52
C SER A 252 12.60 0.66 5.90
N ASP A 253 12.68 0.62 4.56
CA ASP A 253 13.78 -0.03 3.84
C ASP A 253 15.13 0.66 4.12
N ILE A 254 15.09 1.91 4.61
CA ILE A 254 16.29 2.68 4.95
C ILE A 254 17.16 1.97 5.98
N THR A 255 16.59 1.14 6.86
CA THR A 255 17.35 0.46 7.91
C THR A 255 18.35 -0.51 7.29
N GLU A 256 17.90 -1.44 6.45
CA GLU A 256 18.79 -2.41 5.80
C GLU A 256 19.61 -1.76 4.68
N ASN A 257 19.02 -0.86 3.89
CA ASN A 257 19.72 -0.20 2.79
C ASN A 257 20.92 0.63 3.28
N ALA A 258 20.75 1.37 4.37
CA ALA A 258 21.79 2.24 4.92
C ALA A 258 22.73 1.54 5.90
N LYS A 259 22.56 0.22 6.14
CA LYS A 259 23.33 -0.54 7.12
C LYS A 259 24.83 -0.32 7.04
N LEU A 260 25.38 -0.25 5.83
CA LEU A 260 26.81 -0.06 5.58
C LEU A 260 27.35 1.26 6.16
N PHE A 261 26.52 2.27 6.39
CA PHE A 261 26.92 3.57 6.93
C PHE A 261 26.92 3.63 8.46
N PHE A 262 26.31 2.64 9.13
CA PHE A 262 26.14 2.63 10.59
C PHE A 262 26.87 1.48 11.30
N ILE A 263 27.70 0.71 10.57
CA ILE A 263 28.49 -0.39 11.12
C ILE A 263 29.99 -0.18 10.94
N ASP A 264 30.76 -0.59 11.94
CA ASP A 264 32.21 -0.40 11.95
C ASP A 264 32.94 -1.39 11.05
N ARG A 265 32.52 -2.65 11.03
CA ARG A 265 33.15 -3.74 10.28
C ARG A 265 32.18 -4.36 9.30
N LEU A 266 32.68 -4.62 8.09
CA LEU A 266 31.95 -5.30 7.03
C LEU A 266 32.36 -6.77 6.95
N GLU A 267 31.36 -7.64 6.97
CA GLU A 267 31.53 -9.07 6.76
C GLU A 267 30.95 -9.44 5.38
N TYR A 268 31.80 -10.00 4.52
CA TYR A 268 31.45 -10.43 3.17
C TYR A 268 32.49 -11.42 2.63
N ASN A 269 32.08 -12.29 1.71
CA ASN A 269 32.97 -13.24 1.05
C ASN A 269 33.96 -12.48 0.15
N ARG A 270 35.27 -12.77 0.28
CA ARG A 270 36.34 -12.16 -0.53
C ARG A 270 36.14 -12.36 -2.03
N GLU A 271 35.50 -13.45 -2.45
CA GLU A 271 35.20 -13.74 -3.86
C GLU A 271 34.32 -12.65 -4.49
N LEU A 272 33.49 -11.98 -3.69
CA LEU A 272 32.64 -10.88 -4.17
C LEU A 272 33.46 -9.68 -4.67
N LEU A 273 34.70 -9.51 -4.18
CA LEU A 273 35.60 -8.45 -4.67
C LEU A 273 36.03 -8.70 -6.11
N ILE A 274 36.10 -9.95 -6.54
CA ILE A 274 36.68 -10.32 -7.83
C ILE A 274 35.67 -10.05 -8.94
N TRP A 275 36.01 -9.13 -9.85
CA TRP A 275 35.19 -8.86 -11.02
C TRP A 275 35.20 -10.07 -11.98
N LYS A 276 34.09 -10.32 -12.69
CA LYS A 276 33.87 -11.55 -13.52
C LYS A 276 34.98 -11.87 -14.54
N LYS A 277 35.80 -10.89 -14.94
CA LYS A 277 36.90 -11.03 -15.91
C LYS A 277 38.27 -10.68 -15.32
N SER A 278 38.39 -10.79 -14.00
CA SER A 278 39.59 -10.47 -13.23
C SER A 278 40.00 -11.69 -12.38
N ASP A 279 41.17 -11.61 -11.77
CA ASP A 279 41.68 -12.59 -10.81
C ASP A 279 42.08 -11.90 -9.49
N THR A 280 42.45 -12.69 -8.49
CA THR A 280 42.80 -12.19 -7.14
C THR A 280 43.98 -11.22 -7.17
N GLU A 281 45.06 -11.57 -7.88
CA GLU A 281 46.29 -10.76 -7.93
C GLU A 281 46.04 -9.41 -8.61
N LYS A 282 45.35 -9.43 -9.76
CA LYS A 282 44.97 -8.23 -10.51
C LYS A 282 44.02 -7.36 -9.70
N THR A 283 43.02 -7.94 -9.04
CA THR A 283 42.08 -7.21 -8.18
C THR A 283 42.80 -6.54 -7.01
N LYS A 284 43.73 -7.26 -6.36
CA LYS A 284 44.57 -6.73 -5.27
C LYS A 284 45.45 -5.58 -5.74
N ASN A 285 46.11 -5.73 -6.90
CA ASN A 285 46.95 -4.70 -7.48
C ASN A 285 46.15 -3.43 -7.83
N ASN A 286 44.99 -3.60 -8.48
CA ASN A 286 44.12 -2.47 -8.85
C ASN A 286 43.62 -1.71 -7.62
N LEU A 287 43.14 -2.40 -6.58
CA LEU A 287 42.73 -1.76 -5.33
C LEU A 287 43.89 -1.06 -4.63
N THR A 288 45.10 -1.64 -4.67
CA THR A 288 46.29 -1.01 -4.08
C THR A 288 46.65 0.30 -4.81
N ILE A 289 46.62 0.32 -6.14
CA ILE A 289 46.86 1.53 -6.94
C ILE A 289 45.81 2.62 -6.61
N ILE A 290 44.53 2.23 -6.56
CA ILE A 290 43.42 3.12 -6.19
C ILE A 290 43.61 3.68 -4.77
N LEU A 291 43.93 2.82 -3.81
CA LEU A 291 44.16 3.20 -2.41
C LEU A 291 45.30 4.22 -2.29
N GLN A 292 46.42 4.00 -2.98
CA GLN A 292 47.55 4.94 -3.00
C GLN A 292 47.16 6.31 -3.56
N LYS A 293 46.29 6.35 -4.58
CA LYS A 293 45.76 7.61 -5.10
C LYS A 293 44.84 8.29 -4.08
N LEU A 294 43.87 7.56 -3.54
CA LEU A 294 42.90 8.08 -2.57
C LEU A 294 43.60 8.69 -1.34
N ASN A 295 44.66 8.05 -0.86
CA ASN A 295 45.48 8.56 0.24
C ASN A 295 46.01 9.98 0.00
N LYS A 296 46.34 10.32 -1.26
CA LYS A 296 46.89 11.63 -1.65
C LYS A 296 45.82 12.70 -1.91
N ILE A 297 44.55 12.34 -2.02
CA ILE A 297 43.46 13.29 -2.28
C ILE A 297 43.18 14.11 -1.02
N LYS A 298 43.20 15.45 -1.16
CA LYS A 298 42.84 16.39 -0.08
C LYS A 298 41.36 16.81 -0.13
N ASN A 299 40.86 17.14 -1.33
CA ASN A 299 39.45 17.49 -1.53
C ASN A 299 38.61 16.21 -1.63
N TRP A 300 37.95 15.84 -0.53
CA TRP A 300 37.13 14.65 -0.43
C TRP A 300 35.67 14.98 -0.76
N SER A 301 35.36 15.03 -2.05
CA SER A 301 33.99 15.20 -2.55
C SER A 301 33.71 14.21 -3.67
N LYS A 302 32.47 13.73 -3.78
CA LYS A 302 32.03 12.79 -4.83
C LYS A 302 32.59 13.14 -6.21
N LYS A 303 32.37 14.39 -6.66
CA LYS A 303 32.80 14.87 -7.99
C LYS A 303 34.33 14.79 -8.18
N ASN A 304 35.10 15.12 -7.13
CA ASN A 304 36.54 15.07 -7.20
C ASN A 304 37.06 13.62 -7.14
N LEU A 305 36.46 12.78 -6.30
CA LEU A 305 36.76 11.34 -6.21
C LEU A 305 36.54 10.65 -7.56
N GLU A 306 35.39 10.89 -8.19
CA GLU A 306 35.08 10.36 -9.51
C GLU A 306 36.13 10.78 -10.54
N LYS A 307 36.41 12.09 -10.64
CA LYS A 307 37.43 12.62 -11.56
C LYS A 307 38.81 11.97 -11.37
N GLU A 308 39.30 11.93 -10.13
CA GLU A 308 40.65 11.44 -9.83
C GLU A 308 40.77 9.93 -10.01
N ILE A 309 39.74 9.15 -9.69
CA ILE A 309 39.72 7.70 -9.90
C ILE A 309 39.56 7.35 -11.37
N THR A 310 38.69 8.03 -12.13
CA THR A 310 38.60 7.83 -13.59
C THR A 310 39.94 8.10 -14.28
N ARG A 311 40.70 9.09 -13.80
CA ARG A 311 42.06 9.33 -14.29
C ARG A 311 43.01 8.17 -14.00
N VAL A 312 43.00 7.64 -12.77
CA VAL A 312 43.81 6.46 -12.40
C VAL A 312 43.47 5.24 -13.26
N ILE A 313 42.18 5.00 -13.49
CA ILE A 313 41.69 3.91 -14.33
C ILE A 313 42.30 4.02 -15.73
N LYS A 314 42.25 5.22 -16.33
CA LYS A 314 42.82 5.49 -17.65
C LYS A 314 44.34 5.35 -17.67
N ASP A 315 45.04 5.98 -16.73
CA ASP A 315 46.51 6.03 -16.70
C ASP A 315 47.15 4.65 -16.50
N ASN A 316 46.43 3.70 -15.89
CA ASN A 316 46.89 2.34 -15.60
C ASN A 316 46.27 1.27 -16.52
N ASN A 317 45.52 1.66 -17.57
CA ASN A 317 44.82 0.74 -18.47
C ASN A 317 43.91 -0.28 -17.74
N ILE A 318 43.28 0.14 -16.64
CA ILE A 318 42.33 -0.68 -15.89
C ILE A 318 40.94 -0.48 -16.50
N THR A 319 40.11 -1.52 -16.58
CA THR A 319 38.72 -1.32 -17.02
C THR A 319 37.84 -0.80 -15.86
N ASN A 320 36.76 -0.08 -16.18
CA ASN A 320 35.82 0.40 -15.15
C ASN A 320 35.28 -0.74 -14.25
N GLY A 321 35.01 -1.92 -14.81
CA GLY A 321 34.57 -3.08 -14.03
C GLY A 321 35.63 -3.56 -13.04
N GLU A 322 36.89 -3.64 -13.47
CA GLU A 322 38.01 -4.08 -12.63
C GLU A 322 38.42 -3.09 -11.54
N ALA A 323 38.03 -1.82 -11.66
CA ALA A 323 38.28 -0.79 -10.66
C ALA A 323 37.08 -0.54 -9.75
N LEU A 324 35.91 -0.25 -10.33
CA LEU A 324 34.76 0.25 -9.60
C LEU A 324 33.98 -0.85 -8.88
N TRP A 325 33.96 -2.09 -9.42
CA TRP A 325 33.33 -3.22 -8.74
C TRP A 325 34.02 -3.59 -7.42
N PRO A 326 35.33 -3.93 -7.40
CA PRO A 326 36.01 -4.27 -6.15
C PRO A 326 36.01 -3.10 -5.17
N LEU A 327 36.12 -1.87 -5.66
CA LEU A 327 36.04 -0.68 -4.81
C LEU A 327 34.68 -0.57 -4.13
N ARG A 328 33.58 -0.74 -4.89
CA ARG A 328 32.22 -0.73 -4.32
C ARG A 328 32.04 -1.82 -3.28
N VAL A 329 32.46 -3.05 -3.59
CA VAL A 329 32.35 -4.19 -2.68
C VAL A 329 33.21 -3.99 -1.43
N ALA A 330 34.42 -3.44 -1.56
CA ALA A 330 35.26 -3.12 -0.41
C ALA A 330 34.58 -2.13 0.55
N LEU A 331 33.87 -1.14 0.00
CA LEU A 331 33.21 -0.09 0.75
C LEU A 331 31.85 -0.47 1.33
N SER A 332 31.11 -1.37 0.68
CA SER A 332 29.74 -1.75 1.08
C SER A 332 29.62 -3.18 1.62
N GLY A 333 30.49 -4.09 1.21
CA GLY A 333 30.36 -5.53 1.43
C GLY A 333 29.20 -6.18 0.65
N GLN A 334 28.60 -5.45 -0.30
CA GLN A 334 27.34 -5.85 -0.94
C GLN A 334 27.46 -5.89 -2.46
N GLN A 335 26.73 -6.84 -3.08
CA GLN A 335 26.58 -6.92 -4.52
C GLN A 335 25.78 -5.72 -5.08
N ASN A 336 24.72 -5.33 -4.37
CA ASN A 336 23.82 -4.24 -4.70
C ASN A 336 23.92 -3.15 -3.62
N SER A 337 24.52 -2.03 -3.97
CA SER A 337 24.77 -0.88 -3.09
C SER A 337 24.83 0.41 -3.91
N PRO A 338 24.89 1.60 -3.29
CA PRO A 338 25.17 2.83 -4.02
C PRO A 338 26.52 2.76 -4.73
N GLY A 339 26.78 3.72 -5.61
CA GLY A 339 28.08 3.80 -6.28
C GLY A 339 29.22 4.02 -5.28
N PRO A 340 30.45 3.58 -5.61
CA PRO A 340 31.58 3.70 -4.71
C PRO A 340 31.91 5.16 -4.36
N PHE A 341 31.64 6.10 -5.27
CA PHE A 341 31.91 7.51 -5.04
C PHE A 341 30.93 8.13 -4.04
N GLU A 342 29.64 7.80 -4.15
CA GLU A 342 28.62 8.17 -3.16
C GLU A 342 28.97 7.59 -1.79
N ILE A 343 29.32 6.31 -1.73
CA ILE A 343 29.67 5.67 -0.47
C ILE A 343 30.88 6.36 0.18
N MET A 344 31.95 6.62 -0.57
CA MET A 344 33.13 7.30 -0.03
C MET A 344 32.86 8.74 0.42
N ASP A 345 32.02 9.48 -0.32
CA ASP A 345 31.63 10.84 0.02
C ASP A 345 30.92 10.91 1.38
N VAL A 346 30.02 9.96 1.63
CA VAL A 346 29.29 9.85 2.91
C VAL A 346 30.19 9.34 4.03
N LEU A 347 30.89 8.21 3.83
CA LEU A 347 31.75 7.60 4.86
C LEU A 347 32.92 8.51 5.28
N GLY A 348 33.35 9.40 4.38
CA GLY A 348 34.55 10.20 4.56
C GLY A 348 35.84 9.41 4.33
N LYS A 349 36.96 10.13 4.37
CA LYS A 349 38.27 9.63 3.95
C LYS A 349 38.76 8.44 4.78
N GLU A 350 38.84 8.62 6.09
CA GLU A 350 39.46 7.65 7.00
C GLU A 350 38.78 6.28 6.92
N LYS A 351 37.45 6.25 7.06
CA LYS A 351 36.66 5.01 7.01
C LYS A 351 36.72 4.34 5.64
N SER A 352 36.73 5.13 4.57
CA SER A 352 36.86 4.59 3.21
C SER A 352 38.19 3.89 3.00
N LEU A 353 39.29 4.52 3.41
CA LEU A 353 40.64 3.96 3.30
C LEU A 353 40.78 2.69 4.15
N GLU A 354 40.31 2.71 5.40
CA GLU A 354 40.31 1.55 6.30
C GLU A 354 39.61 0.33 5.66
N ARG A 355 38.43 0.55 5.07
CA ARG A 355 37.67 -0.52 4.41
C ARG A 355 38.37 -1.07 3.16
N ILE A 356 38.98 -0.20 2.37
CA ILE A 356 39.74 -0.61 1.18
C ILE A 356 41.02 -1.37 1.59
N GLU A 357 41.75 -0.91 2.60
CA GLU A 357 42.93 -1.60 3.15
C GLU A 357 42.59 -3.00 3.68
N CYS A 358 41.46 -3.12 4.39
CA CYS A 358 40.93 -4.40 4.84
C CYS A 358 40.62 -5.32 3.65
N ALA A 359 40.02 -4.79 2.58
CA ALA A 359 39.76 -5.56 1.37
C ALA A 359 41.04 -6.01 0.65
N VAL A 360 42.06 -5.15 0.55
CA VAL A 360 43.38 -5.51 -0.01
C VAL A 360 44.06 -6.60 0.82
N SER A 361 43.88 -6.59 2.15
CA SER A 361 44.45 -7.58 3.06
C SER A 361 43.75 -8.95 2.99
N LYS A 362 42.47 -8.97 2.58
CA LYS A 362 41.67 -10.19 2.39
C LYS A 362 41.92 -10.91 1.05
N LEU A 363 42.43 -10.19 0.05
CA LEU A 363 42.85 -10.70 -1.25
C LEU A 363 44.28 -11.21 -1.19
#